data_AF-A0AAD8PY52-F1
#
_entry.id   AF-A0AAD8PY52-F1
#
_cell.length_a   1.000
_cell.length_b   1.000
_cell.length_c   1.000
_cell.angle_alpha   90.00
_cell.angle_beta   90.00
_cell.angle_gamma   90.00
#
_symmetry.space_group_name_H-M   'P 1'
#
loop_
_entity.id
_entity.type
_entity.pdbx_description
1 polymer ?
#
loop_
_entity_poly.entity_id
_entity_poly.type
_entity_poly.pdbx_seq_one_letter_code
_entity_poly.pdbx_strand_id
1 'polypeptide(L)'
;MPPRAKKSDIKDDEGWERFQPEIRRLYLTEDKSLKDLLTILSMSYGFRPSKAQLEWKLTQWRMTKKMITSEWKYVHHRIRRRRAAGKESRVYLSGVQLRDATIEKARVRHCYETALEKSMGDLSLIIRTPSPQSVFELNNMYEIP
;
A
#
# COMPACT_ATOMS: atom_id res chain seq x y z
N MET A 1 16.21 17.00 -22.38
CA MET A 1 15.12 17.99 -22.51
C MET A 1 14.17 17.83 -21.33
N PRO A 2 13.86 18.86 -20.54
CA PRO A 2 12.78 18.78 -19.57
C PRO A 2 11.43 18.79 -20.31
N PRO A 3 10.38 18.08 -19.83
CA PRO A 3 9.07 18.08 -20.48
C PRO A 3 8.43 19.48 -20.43
N ARG A 4 7.88 19.89 -21.57
CA ARG A 4 7.22 21.18 -21.81
C ARG A 4 5.98 21.34 -20.93
N ALA A 5 6.07 22.13 -19.87
CA ALA A 5 4.90 22.57 -19.10
C ALA A 5 3.94 23.35 -20.01
N LYS A 6 2.66 23.00 -20.01
CA LYS A 6 1.62 23.77 -20.69
C LYS A 6 1.06 24.80 -19.70
N LYS A 7 0.87 26.03 -20.18
CA LYS A 7 0.46 27.23 -19.43
C LYS A 7 -0.94 27.17 -18.76
N SER A 8 -1.53 26.00 -18.55
CA SER A 8 -2.81 25.78 -17.85
C SER A 8 -2.66 25.31 -16.40
N ASP A 9 -1.46 24.92 -15.97
CA ASP A 9 -1.25 24.15 -14.73
C ASP A 9 -1.44 24.91 -13.40
N ILE A 10 -1.76 26.21 -13.40
CA ILE A 10 -1.85 27.01 -12.16
C ILE A 10 -3.29 27.38 -11.78
N LYS A 11 -4.29 27.17 -12.66
CA LYS A 11 -5.70 27.55 -12.40
C LYS A 11 -6.67 26.40 -12.08
N ASP A 12 -6.23 25.14 -12.16
CA ASP A 12 -7.13 24.00 -11.96
C ASP A 12 -7.00 23.32 -10.59
N ASP A 13 -5.93 23.55 -9.82
CA ASP A 13 -5.76 22.87 -8.53
C ASP A 13 -6.84 23.27 -7.50
N GLU A 14 -7.22 24.55 -7.44
CA GLU A 14 -8.31 25.01 -6.56
C GLU A 14 -9.66 24.37 -6.92
N GLY A 15 -9.92 24.16 -8.21
CA GLY A 15 -11.10 23.44 -8.69
C GLY A 15 -11.07 21.97 -8.26
N TRP A 16 -9.92 21.31 -8.41
CA TRP A 16 -9.75 19.92 -7.98
C TRP A 16 -9.85 19.73 -6.48
N GLU A 17 -9.30 20.64 -5.68
CA GLU A 17 -9.39 20.63 -4.21
C GLU A 17 -10.82 20.82 -3.74
N ARG A 18 -11.57 21.74 -4.37
CA ARG A 18 -12.99 21.95 -4.07
C ARG A 18 -13.83 20.70 -4.29
N PHE A 19 -13.58 19.95 -5.36
CA PHE A 19 -14.33 18.74 -5.67
C PHE A 19 -13.73 17.46 -5.06
N GLN A 20 -12.53 17.51 -4.50
CA GLN A 20 -11.87 16.37 -3.88
C GLN A 20 -12.74 15.62 -2.85
N PRO A 21 -13.41 16.26 -1.87
CA PRO A 21 -14.24 15.54 -0.90
C PRO A 21 -15.43 14.84 -1.54
N GLU A 22 -16.03 15.46 -2.56
CA GLU A 22 -17.18 14.91 -3.28
C GLU A 22 -16.76 13.71 -4.15
N ILE A 23 -15.66 13.86 -4.90
CA ILE A 23 -15.05 12.76 -5.67
C ILE A 23 -14.70 11.61 -4.73
N ARG A 24 -14.16 11.91 -3.54
CA ARG A 24 -13.85 10.89 -2.53
C ARG A 24 -15.09 10.11 -2.11
N ARG A 25 -16.18 10.80 -1.78
CA ARG A 25 -17.45 10.16 -1.36
C ARG A 25 -18.03 9.30 -2.50
N LEU A 26 -18.17 9.88 -3.68
CA LEU A 26 -18.73 9.19 -4.85
C LEU A 26 -17.88 7.97 -5.25
N TYR A 27 -16.56 8.12 -5.26
CA TYR A 27 -15.66 7.05 -5.69
C TYR A 27 -15.53 5.95 -4.63
N LEU A 28 -15.23 6.30 -3.38
CA LEU A 28 -14.87 5.32 -2.34
C LEU A 28 -16.07 4.82 -1.53
N THR A 29 -17.05 5.69 -1.23
CA THR A 29 -18.20 5.35 -0.39
C THR A 29 -19.37 4.81 -1.21
N GLU A 30 -19.69 5.47 -2.32
CA GLU A 30 -20.82 5.09 -3.19
C GLU A 30 -20.44 4.12 -4.33
N ASP A 31 -19.17 3.69 -4.35
CA ASP A 31 -18.59 2.76 -5.33
C ASP A 31 -18.85 3.13 -6.82
N LYS A 32 -18.99 4.42 -7.13
CA LYS A 32 -19.25 4.87 -8.51
C LYS A 32 -18.08 4.55 -9.44
N SER A 33 -18.38 4.27 -10.70
CA SER A 33 -17.35 4.06 -11.73
C SER A 33 -16.73 5.39 -12.16
N LEU A 34 -15.57 5.36 -12.82
CA LEU A 34 -14.95 6.57 -13.38
C LEU A 34 -15.85 7.26 -14.40
N LYS A 35 -16.63 6.50 -15.18
CA LYS A 35 -17.56 7.05 -16.16
C LYS A 35 -18.72 7.78 -15.47
N ASP A 36 -19.24 7.21 -14.39
CA ASP A 36 -20.31 7.84 -13.62
C ASP A 36 -19.81 9.10 -12.92
N LEU A 37 -18.59 9.07 -12.36
CA LEU A 37 -17.96 10.26 -11.78
C LEU A 37 -17.84 11.39 -12.78
N LEU A 38 -17.37 11.13 -14.01
CA LEU A 38 -17.29 12.15 -15.06
C LEU A 38 -18.67 12.70 -15.43
N THR A 39 -19.68 11.83 -15.49
CA THR A 39 -21.06 12.21 -15.78
C THR A 39 -21.62 13.09 -14.65
N ILE A 40 -21.42 12.70 -13.39
CA ILE A 40 -21.89 13.44 -12.22
C ILE A 40 -21.17 14.79 -12.10
N LEU A 41 -19.85 14.82 -12.26
CA LEU A 41 -19.04 16.05 -12.24
C LEU A 41 -19.50 17.03 -13.32
N SER A 42 -19.77 16.53 -14.54
CA SER A 42 -20.21 17.38 -15.65
C SER A 42 -21.65 17.86 -15.50
N MET A 43 -22.58 17.00 -15.08
CA MET A 43 -24.01 17.33 -14.99
C MET A 43 -24.37 18.13 -13.74
N SER A 44 -23.81 17.76 -12.58
CA SER A 44 -24.21 18.32 -11.29
C SER A 44 -23.37 19.54 -10.90
N TYR A 45 -22.09 19.55 -11.29
CA TYR A 45 -21.12 20.57 -10.85
C TYR A 45 -20.58 21.43 -12.00
N GLY A 46 -20.94 21.12 -13.25
CA GLY A 46 -20.41 21.80 -14.43
C GLY A 46 -18.91 21.55 -14.68
N PHE A 47 -18.28 20.66 -13.91
CA PHE A 47 -16.86 20.38 -13.99
C PHE A 47 -16.60 19.25 -14.99
N ARG A 48 -15.82 19.53 -16.03
CA ARG A 48 -15.62 18.60 -17.16
C ARG A 48 -14.16 18.16 -17.29
N PRO A 49 -13.61 17.41 -16.32
CA PRO A 49 -12.27 16.88 -16.45
C PRO A 49 -12.22 15.75 -17.49
N SER A 50 -11.07 15.56 -18.12
CA SER A 50 -10.83 14.35 -18.90
C SER A 50 -10.68 13.13 -17.98
N LYS A 51 -10.95 11.93 -18.51
CA LYS A 51 -10.74 10.66 -17.80
C LYS A 51 -9.31 10.54 -17.27
N ALA A 52 -8.31 10.87 -18.10
CA ALA A 52 -6.90 10.78 -17.74
C ALA A 52 -6.54 11.73 -16.57
N GLN A 53 -7.09 12.94 -16.55
CA GLN A 53 -6.88 13.87 -15.43
C GLN A 53 -7.51 13.33 -14.13
N LEU A 54 -8.72 12.77 -14.20
CA LEU A 54 -9.38 12.17 -13.04
C LEU A 54 -8.58 10.97 -12.50
N GLU A 55 -8.11 10.08 -13.37
CA GLU A 55 -7.27 8.94 -12.98
C GLU A 55 -5.94 9.39 -12.33
N TRP A 56 -5.32 10.42 -12.90
CA TRP A 56 -4.10 11.01 -12.34
C TRP A 56 -4.37 11.61 -10.95
N LYS A 57 -5.45 12.39 -10.78
CA LYS A 57 -5.81 12.98 -9.48
C LYS A 57 -6.17 11.92 -8.44
N LEU A 58 -6.90 10.87 -8.79
CA LEU A 58 -7.17 9.75 -7.89
C LEU A 58 -5.88 9.06 -7.42
N THR A 59 -4.90 8.94 -8.32
CA THR A 59 -3.57 8.39 -7.98
C THR A 59 -2.80 9.33 -7.04
N GLN A 60 -2.78 10.63 -7.34
CA GLN A 60 -2.14 11.65 -6.49
C GLN A 60 -2.75 11.66 -5.07
N TRP A 61 -4.07 11.56 -4.97
CA TRP A 61 -4.78 11.52 -3.69
C TRP A 61 -4.75 10.14 -3.00
N ARG A 62 -4.09 9.14 -3.59
CA ARG A 62 -4.02 7.76 -3.08
C ARG A 62 -5.41 7.16 -2.80
N MET A 63 -6.38 7.49 -3.66
CA MET A 63 -7.73 6.94 -3.62
C MET A 63 -7.76 5.69 -4.49
N THR A 64 -7.55 4.52 -3.89
CA THR A 64 -7.55 3.24 -4.58
C THR A 64 -8.65 2.33 -4.02
N LYS A 65 -9.29 1.57 -4.90
CA LYS A 65 -10.29 0.55 -4.52
C LYS A 65 -9.68 -0.84 -4.36
N LYS A 66 -8.46 -1.01 -4.88
CA LYS A 66 -7.80 -2.30 -5.03
C LYS A 66 -6.41 -2.23 -4.43
N MET A 67 -6.03 -3.33 -3.81
CA MET A 67 -4.66 -3.58 -3.35
C MET A 67 -4.03 -4.65 -4.23
N ILE A 68 -2.72 -4.56 -4.44
CA ILE A 68 -1.93 -5.56 -5.15
C ILE A 68 -1.58 -6.75 -4.22
N THR A 69 -1.14 -7.86 -4.79
CA THR A 69 -0.82 -9.10 -4.05
C THR A 69 0.16 -8.87 -2.90
N SER A 70 1.21 -8.07 -3.11
CA SER A 70 2.21 -7.77 -2.07
C SER A 70 1.63 -6.97 -0.90
N GLU A 71 0.74 -6.01 -1.18
CA GLU A 71 0.01 -5.25 -0.15
C GLU A 71 -0.89 -6.17 0.67
N TRP A 72 -1.62 -7.09 0.01
CA TRP A 72 -2.43 -8.09 0.72
C TRP A 72 -1.58 -8.98 1.63
N LYS A 73 -0.45 -9.50 1.14
CA LYS A 73 0.49 -10.29 1.95
C LYS A 73 0.95 -9.52 3.20
N TYR A 74 1.29 -8.24 3.04
CA TYR A 74 1.66 -7.38 4.15
C TYR A 74 0.51 -7.21 5.17
N VAL A 75 -0.70 -6.90 4.70
CA VAL A 75 -1.89 -6.74 5.54
C VAL A 75 -2.16 -8.02 6.34
N HIS A 76 -2.13 -9.19 5.70
CA HIS A 76 -2.35 -10.48 6.36
C HIS A 76 -1.28 -10.81 7.40
N HIS A 77 -0.01 -10.59 7.07
CA HIS A 77 1.08 -10.78 8.01
C HIS A 77 0.90 -9.90 9.26
N ARG A 78 0.50 -8.63 9.07
CA ARG A 78 0.27 -7.69 10.17
C ARG A 78 -0.94 -8.07 11.02
N ILE A 79 -2.04 -8.51 10.42
CA ILE A 79 -3.21 -9.05 11.14
C ILE A 79 -2.80 -10.26 11.98
N ARG A 80 -2.05 -11.21 11.39
CA ARG A 80 -1.61 -12.43 12.09
C ARG A 80 -0.78 -12.10 13.32
N ARG A 81 0.20 -11.20 13.20
CA ARG A 81 1.04 -10.77 14.32
C ARG A 81 0.24 -10.08 15.44
N ARG A 82 -0.74 -9.25 15.08
CA ARG A 82 -1.59 -8.57 16.08
C ARG A 82 -2.52 -9.54 16.79
N ARG A 83 -3.10 -10.50 16.06
CA ARG A 83 -3.92 -11.56 16.64
C ARG A 83 -3.13 -12.44 17.61
N ALA A 84 -1.89 -12.80 17.27
CA ALA A 84 -1.00 -13.52 18.18
C ALA A 84 -0.72 -12.76 19.50
N ALA A 85 -0.75 -11.43 19.45
CA ALA A 85 -0.66 -10.56 20.63
C ALA A 85 -2.02 -10.25 21.29
N GLY A 86 -3.10 -10.97 20.92
CA GLY A 86 -4.44 -10.79 21.47
C GLY A 86 -5.17 -9.51 21.02
N LYS A 87 -4.72 -8.86 19.94
CA LYS A 87 -5.29 -7.58 19.46
C LYS A 87 -6.08 -7.78 18.17
N GLU A 88 -7.35 -7.41 18.19
CA GLU A 88 -8.15 -7.30 16.97
C GLU A 88 -7.71 -6.11 16.11
N SER A 89 -7.98 -6.20 14.81
CA SER A 89 -7.52 -5.22 13.82
C SER A 89 -8.63 -4.93 12.82
N ARG A 90 -8.96 -3.64 12.64
CA ARG A 90 -9.79 -3.16 11.52
C ARG A 90 -8.87 -2.64 10.43
N VAL A 91 -9.12 -3.05 9.19
CA VAL A 91 -8.33 -2.62 8.03
C VAL A 91 -9.11 -1.57 7.26
N TYR A 92 -8.43 -0.48 6.91
CA TYR A 92 -8.99 0.59 6.10
C TYR A 92 -8.18 0.74 4.82
N LEU A 93 -8.85 0.84 3.68
CA LEU A 93 -8.25 1.15 2.38
C LEU A 93 -8.76 2.52 1.91
N SER A 94 -7.85 3.46 1.70
CA SER A 94 -8.17 4.86 1.37
C SER A 94 -9.22 5.50 2.30
N GLY A 95 -9.23 5.08 3.58
CA GLY A 95 -10.15 5.57 4.61
C GLY A 95 -11.51 4.85 4.67
N VAL A 96 -11.78 3.87 3.79
CA VAL A 96 -12.97 3.02 3.86
C VAL A 96 -12.64 1.73 4.60
N GLN A 97 -13.46 1.38 5.59
CA GLN A 97 -13.28 0.13 6.33
C GLN A 97 -13.57 -1.07 5.43
N LEU A 98 -12.62 -2.00 5.35
CA LEU A 98 -12.82 -3.26 4.65
C LEU A 98 -13.64 -4.22 5.53
N ARG A 99 -14.58 -4.93 4.89
CA ARG A 99 -15.33 -6.00 5.54
C ARG A 99 -14.43 -7.22 5.73
N ASP A 100 -14.58 -7.93 6.84
CA ASP A 100 -13.78 -9.12 7.15
C ASP A 100 -13.90 -10.20 6.07
N ALA A 101 -15.10 -10.38 5.49
CA ALA A 101 -15.31 -11.27 4.35
C ALA A 101 -14.46 -10.91 3.11
N THR A 102 -14.14 -9.63 2.92
CA THR A 102 -13.28 -9.17 1.82
C THR A 102 -11.83 -9.51 2.11
N ILE A 103 -11.40 -9.29 3.35
CA ILE A 103 -10.05 -9.61 3.83
C ILE A 103 -9.82 -11.13 3.70
N GLU A 104 -10.77 -11.94 4.13
CA GLU A 104 -10.64 -13.41 4.06
C GLU A 104 -10.61 -13.93 2.62
N LYS A 105 -11.46 -13.41 1.74
CA LYS A 105 -11.40 -13.73 0.30
C LYS A 105 -10.05 -13.37 -0.31
N ALA A 106 -9.48 -12.22 0.06
CA ALA A 106 -8.17 -11.80 -0.41
C ALA A 106 -7.05 -12.69 0.13
N ARG A 107 -7.17 -13.17 1.39
CA ARG A 107 -6.24 -14.14 1.98
C ARG A 107 -6.11 -15.39 1.13
N VAL A 108 -7.25 -16.01 0.83
CA VAL A 108 -7.32 -17.26 0.06
C VAL A 108 -6.72 -17.08 -1.33
N ARG A 109 -6.96 -15.91 -1.95
CA ARG A 109 -6.49 -15.63 -3.31
C ARG A 109 -5.00 -15.28 -3.40
N HIS A 110 -4.49 -14.48 -2.46
CA HIS A 110 -3.19 -13.81 -2.60
C HIS A 110 -2.12 -14.31 -1.62
N CYS A 111 -2.55 -14.97 -0.54
CA CYS A 111 -1.69 -15.39 0.56
C CYS A 111 -1.77 -16.90 0.75
N TYR A 112 -1.60 -17.65 -0.34
CA TYR A 112 -1.28 -19.07 -0.21
C TYR A 112 0.04 -19.17 0.54
N GLU A 113 0.01 -19.86 1.67
CA GLU A 113 1.19 -20.14 2.48
C GLU A 113 1.60 -21.57 2.15
N THR A 114 2.84 -21.75 1.70
CA THR A 114 3.37 -23.09 1.47
C THR A 114 3.49 -23.82 2.80
N ALA A 115 3.46 -25.16 2.79
CA ALA A 115 3.58 -25.97 4.01
C ALA A 115 4.83 -25.61 4.84
N LEU A 116 5.91 -25.21 4.16
CA LEU A 116 7.17 -24.74 4.75
C LEU A 116 7.01 -23.41 5.48
N GLU A 117 6.36 -22.41 4.87
CA GLU A 117 6.12 -21.11 5.50
C GLU A 117 5.22 -21.23 6.75
N LYS A 118 4.31 -22.21 6.74
CA LYS A 118 3.45 -22.54 7.88
C LYS A 118 4.24 -23.14 9.04
N SER A 119 5.28 -23.94 8.78
CA SER A 119 6.13 -24.54 9.82
C SER A 119 7.21 -23.59 10.35
N MET A 120 7.61 -22.57 9.59
CA MET A 120 8.61 -21.58 10.00
C MET A 120 8.13 -20.60 11.10
N GLY A 121 6.83 -20.55 11.39
CA GLY A 121 6.26 -19.72 12.46
C GLY A 121 6.70 -20.10 13.89
N ASP A 122 7.38 -21.24 14.05
CA ASP A 122 7.86 -21.78 15.34
C ASP A 122 9.38 -21.98 15.39
N LEU A 123 10.12 -21.51 14.38
CA LEU A 123 11.58 -21.62 14.40
C LEU A 123 12.16 -20.48 15.23
N SER A 124 12.57 -20.78 16.46
CA SER A 124 13.49 -20.00 17.30
C SER A 124 14.92 -19.94 16.70
N LEU A 125 15.03 -19.92 15.37
CA LEU A 125 16.30 -19.91 14.66
C LEU A 125 16.88 -18.48 14.68
N ILE A 126 17.85 -18.27 15.56
CA ILE A 126 18.74 -17.12 15.49
C ILE A 126 19.87 -17.48 14.54
N ILE A 127 19.78 -17.08 13.27
CA ILE A 127 20.90 -17.16 12.33
C ILE A 127 21.80 -15.94 12.59
N ARG A 128 22.86 -16.11 13.37
CA ARG A 128 23.97 -15.16 13.42
C ARG A 128 25.07 -15.66 12.51
N THR A 129 25.45 -14.85 11.54
CA THR A 129 26.76 -14.97 10.89
C THR A 129 27.77 -14.40 11.89
N PRO A 130 28.61 -15.22 12.56
CA PRO A 130 29.64 -14.66 13.42
C PRO A 130 30.58 -13.81 12.56
N SER A 131 30.93 -12.63 13.06
CA SER A 131 31.95 -11.79 12.41
C SER A 131 33.22 -12.63 12.24
N PRO A 132 33.87 -12.63 11.06
CA PRO A 132 35.10 -13.38 10.85
C PRO A 132 36.10 -13.03 11.96
N GLN A 133 36.62 -14.03 12.66
CA GLN A 133 37.71 -13.79 13.61
C GLN A 133 38.88 -13.22 12.82
N SER A 134 39.28 -12.00 13.17
CA SER A 134 40.44 -11.33 12.58
C SER A 134 41.68 -12.15 12.92
N VAL A 135 42.10 -13.01 11.98
CA VAL A 135 43.36 -13.74 12.01
C VAL A 135 44.52 -12.76 11.82
N PHE A 136 44.87 -12.04 12.88
CA PHE A 136 46.10 -11.25 12.98
C PHE A 136 46.63 -11.23 14.42
N GLU A 137 46.68 -12.38 15.09
CA GLU A 137 47.53 -12.57 16.27
C GLU A 137 48.26 -13.92 16.18
N LEU A 138 49.07 -14.07 15.12
CA LEU A 138 50.11 -15.11 15.03
C LEU A 138 51.45 -14.46 14.66
N ASN A 139 51.81 -13.37 15.36
CA ASN A 139 53.13 -12.76 15.20
C ASN A 139 53.76 -12.33 16.53
N ASN A 140 53.42 -12.99 17.64
CA ASN A 140 53.97 -12.67 18.96
C ASN A 140 54.34 -13.89 19.82
N MET A 141 54.67 -15.03 19.20
CA MET A 141 55.05 -16.26 19.93
C MET A 141 56.30 -16.95 19.33
N TYR A 142 57.24 -16.17 18.78
CA TYR A 142 58.61 -16.64 18.50
C TYR A 142 59.67 -15.57 18.78
N GLU A 143 59.43 -14.71 19.78
CA GLU A 143 60.50 -13.92 20.39
C GLU A 143 60.39 -14.04 21.90
N ILE A 144 61.25 -14.88 22.47
CA ILE A 144 62.04 -14.77 23.73
C ILE A 144 62.81 -16.10 23.84
N PRO A 145 64.09 -16.13 24.23
CA PRO A 145 64.96 -15.05 24.68
C PRO A 145 66.07 -14.65 23.70
#